data_AF-A0A7J9W8W4-F1
#
_entry.id   AF-A0A7J9W8W4-F1
#
_cell.length_a   1.000
_cell.length_b   1.000
_cell.length_c   1.000
_cell.angle_alpha   90.00
_cell.angle_beta   90.00
_cell.angle_gamma   90.00
#
_symmetry.space_group_name_H-M   'P 1'
#
loop_
_entity.id
_entity.type
_entity.pdbx_description
1 polymer ?
#
loop_
_entity_poly.entity_id
_entity_poly.type
_entity_poly.pdbx_seq_one_letter_code
_entity_poly.pdbx_strand_id
1 'polypeptide(L)'
;MIDTPCRRPLDQHANPMRVSPRAECLPEVAPDPARTELQELVRSYASTVVNSEWDLLAQGGDDPRLDRTIDQLRDRFTALPADTGRLGVAREQGLLDVRQLDESHRARVSLVTGDNTFNIALLGATIFGAGLVIAFPLVAGLGPRPANVAVMALLAFTLGAMVFLSIQLLYPLEGPFAADPEAFLDALELMPRPT
;
A
#
# COMPACT_ATOMS: atom_id res chain seq x y z
N MET A 1 3.31 43.82 2.25
CA MET A 1 4.20 42.82 2.86
C MET A 1 3.31 41.65 3.21
N ILE A 2 3.08 40.75 2.26
CA ILE A 2 2.24 39.55 2.42
C ILE A 2 3.17 38.40 2.06
N ASP A 3 3.46 37.58 3.06
CA ASP A 3 4.37 36.45 2.98
C ASP A 3 3.89 35.46 1.91
N THR A 4 4.79 35.01 1.03
CA THR A 4 4.45 34.13 -0.10
C THR A 4 4.97 32.72 0.22
N PRO A 5 4.16 31.82 0.80
CA PRO A 5 4.65 30.52 1.25
C PRO A 5 4.97 29.54 0.11
N CYS A 6 4.48 29.77 -1.11
CA CYS A 6 4.59 28.82 -2.24
C CYS A 6 5.96 28.77 -2.96
N ARG A 7 7.04 29.30 -2.38
CA ARG A 7 8.36 29.38 -3.04
C ARG A 7 9.48 28.73 -2.23
N ARG A 8 9.22 27.65 -1.48
CA ARG A 8 10.32 26.86 -0.89
C ARG A 8 10.94 25.91 -1.92
N PRO A 9 12.27 25.92 -2.10
CA PRO A 9 12.96 24.96 -2.94
C PRO A 9 12.90 23.54 -2.34
N LEU A 10 13.01 22.55 -3.22
CA LEU A 10 12.92 21.11 -2.92
C LEU A 10 13.97 20.68 -1.89
N ASP A 11 13.52 20.25 -0.72
CA ASP A 11 14.38 19.55 0.24
C ASP A 11 14.59 18.12 -0.27
N GLN A 12 15.71 17.87 -0.96
CA GLN A 12 16.03 16.59 -1.63
C GLN A 12 16.21 15.39 -0.68
N HIS A 13 16.07 15.59 0.63
CA HIS A 13 16.14 14.57 1.67
C HIS A 13 14.78 14.23 2.29
N ALA A 14 13.67 14.66 1.69
CA ALA A 14 12.32 14.42 2.23
C ALA A 14 11.91 12.94 2.10
N ASN A 15 11.51 12.39 3.25
CA ASN A 15 10.91 11.06 3.42
C ASN A 15 9.72 10.87 2.45
N PRO A 16 9.67 9.79 1.63
CA PRO A 16 8.64 9.58 0.63
C PRO A 16 7.21 9.44 1.18
N MET A 17 7.03 9.26 2.50
CA MET A 17 5.72 9.23 3.16
C MET A 17 5.31 10.53 3.84
N ARG A 18 6.17 11.57 3.85
CA ARG A 18 5.71 12.89 4.29
C ARG A 18 4.92 13.51 3.14
N VAL A 19 3.63 13.75 3.39
CA VAL A 19 2.75 14.55 2.52
C VAL A 19 3.53 15.77 2.05
N SER A 20 3.76 15.87 0.74
CA SER A 20 4.58 16.94 0.17
C SER A 20 3.98 18.29 0.57
N PRO A 21 4.79 19.30 0.98
CA PRO A 21 4.27 20.63 1.32
C PRO A 21 3.56 21.34 0.14
N ARG A 22 3.54 20.73 -1.05
CA ARG A 22 2.74 21.16 -2.21
C ARG A 22 1.28 20.68 -2.18
N ALA A 23 0.98 19.57 -1.52
CA ALA A 23 -0.39 19.06 -1.37
C ALA A 23 -1.23 19.96 -0.45
N GLU A 24 -0.58 20.65 0.50
CA GLU A 24 -1.23 21.64 1.37
C GLU A 24 -1.79 22.85 0.59
N CYS A 25 -1.32 23.12 -0.62
CA CYS A 25 -1.79 24.25 -1.44
C CYS A 25 -3.05 23.94 -2.28
N LEU A 26 -3.42 22.67 -2.47
CA LEU A 26 -4.59 22.26 -3.25
C LEU A 26 -5.94 22.73 -2.67
N PRO A 27 -6.21 22.60 -1.35
CA PRO A 27 -7.45 23.12 -0.80
C PRO A 27 -7.53 24.64 -1.01
N GLU A 28 -6.41 25.36 -0.86
CA GLU A 28 -6.40 26.83 -0.80
C GLU A 28 -6.93 27.55 -2.06
N VAL A 29 -6.98 26.86 -3.21
CA VAL A 29 -7.27 27.47 -4.53
C VAL A 29 -8.69 27.18 -5.06
N ALA A 30 -9.41 26.19 -4.51
CA ALA A 30 -10.78 25.86 -4.94
C ALA A 30 -11.84 26.77 -4.29
N PRO A 31 -12.93 27.13 -4.99
CA PRO A 31 -14.09 27.80 -4.37
C PRO A 31 -14.65 26.96 -3.21
N ASP A 32 -15.02 27.60 -2.09
CA ASP A 32 -15.47 26.95 -0.85
C ASP A 32 -16.47 25.76 -1.01
N PRO A 33 -17.48 25.80 -1.90
CA PRO A 33 -18.39 24.65 -2.06
C PRO A 33 -17.70 23.44 -2.72
N ALA A 34 -16.83 23.66 -3.72
CA ALA A 34 -16.11 22.59 -4.39
C ALA A 34 -15.03 21.97 -3.49
N ARG A 35 -14.42 22.79 -2.62
CA ARG A 35 -13.47 22.31 -1.60
C ARG A 35 -14.16 21.35 -0.62
N THR A 36 -15.34 21.72 -0.11
CA THR A 36 -16.07 20.93 0.88
C THR A 36 -16.48 19.57 0.31
N GLU A 37 -16.97 19.54 -0.93
CA GLU A 37 -17.35 18.29 -1.61
C GLU A 37 -16.15 17.37 -1.88
N LEU A 38 -15.01 17.92 -2.33
CA LEU A 38 -13.78 17.15 -2.52
C LEU A 38 -13.25 16.57 -1.19
N GLN A 39 -13.29 17.35 -0.11
CA GLN A 39 -12.90 16.88 1.22
C GLN A 39 -13.82 15.75 1.72
N GLU A 40 -15.11 15.84 1.44
CA GLU A 40 -16.06 14.78 1.79
C GLU A 40 -15.80 13.49 1.00
N LEU A 41 -15.48 13.58 -0.30
CA LEU A 41 -15.10 12.43 -1.11
C LEU A 41 -13.80 11.76 -0.63
N VAL A 42 -12.77 12.55 -0.31
CA VAL A 42 -11.51 12.01 0.23
C VAL A 42 -11.74 11.35 1.60
N ARG A 43 -12.59 11.93 2.45
CA ARG A 43 -12.98 11.31 3.72
C ARG A 43 -13.75 10.02 3.51
N SER A 44 -14.71 10.01 2.58
CA SER A 44 -15.48 8.82 2.24
C SER A 44 -14.56 7.69 1.79
N TYR A 45 -13.58 8.00 0.93
CA TYR A 45 -12.53 7.07 0.53
C TYR A 45 -11.78 6.51 1.74
N ALA A 46 -11.15 7.37 2.55
CA ALA A 46 -10.36 6.94 3.71
C ALA A 46 -11.18 6.14 4.73
N SER A 47 -12.45 6.51 4.95
CA SER A 47 -13.35 5.76 5.84
C SER A 47 -13.73 4.39 5.27
N THR A 48 -13.90 4.26 3.96
CA THR A 48 -14.23 2.99 3.32
C THR A 48 -13.03 2.05 3.33
N VAL A 49 -11.83 2.60 3.10
CA VAL A 49 -10.55 1.89 3.22
C VAL A 49 -10.46 1.24 4.60
N VAL A 50 -10.52 2.05 5.66
CA VAL A 50 -10.36 1.61 7.06
C VAL A 50 -11.45 0.63 7.50
N ASN A 51 -12.72 0.91 7.20
CA ASN A 51 -13.83 0.14 7.77
C ASN A 51 -14.24 -1.08 6.95
N SER A 52 -13.74 -1.25 5.72
CA SER A 52 -14.24 -2.31 4.84
C SER A 52 -13.19 -2.86 3.88
N GLU A 53 -12.37 -2.04 3.25
CA GLU A 53 -11.39 -2.52 2.25
C GLU A 53 -10.40 -3.49 2.88
N TRP A 54 -9.84 -3.15 4.05
CA TRP A 54 -8.86 -4.02 4.71
C TRP A 54 -9.43 -5.39 5.09
N ASP A 55 -10.66 -5.43 5.61
CA ASP A 55 -11.34 -6.68 5.96
C ASP A 55 -11.63 -7.54 4.71
N LEU A 56 -12.01 -6.91 3.60
CA LEU A 56 -12.28 -7.59 2.33
C LEU A 56 -11.00 -8.07 1.66
N LEU A 57 -9.95 -7.24 1.66
CA LEU A 57 -8.62 -7.60 1.15
C LEU A 57 -8.02 -8.75 1.95
N ALA A 58 -8.17 -8.80 3.28
CA ALA A 58 -7.74 -9.96 4.07
C ALA A 58 -8.43 -11.26 3.60
N GLN A 59 -9.68 -11.17 3.15
CA GLN A 59 -10.47 -12.29 2.65
C GLN A 59 -10.23 -12.62 1.16
N GLY A 60 -9.32 -11.93 0.47
CA GLY A 60 -9.09 -12.15 -0.97
C GLY A 60 -10.07 -11.41 -1.88
N GLY A 61 -10.82 -10.44 -1.35
CA GLY A 61 -11.84 -9.67 -2.06
C GLY A 61 -11.46 -8.22 -2.34
N ASP A 62 -12.38 -7.50 -2.97
CA ASP A 62 -12.26 -6.09 -3.34
C ASP A 62 -13.59 -5.35 -3.02
N ASP A 63 -13.53 -4.04 -2.77
CA ASP A 63 -14.71 -3.20 -2.52
C ASP A 63 -15.02 -2.27 -3.71
N PRO A 64 -16.06 -2.57 -4.52
CA PRO A 64 -16.44 -1.77 -5.68
C PRO A 64 -16.90 -0.34 -5.35
N ARG A 65 -17.09 0.01 -4.08
CA ARG A 65 -17.40 1.39 -3.65
C ARG A 65 -16.20 2.31 -3.78
N LEU A 66 -14.97 1.79 -3.66
CA LEU A 66 -13.75 2.60 -3.77
C LEU A 66 -13.53 3.08 -5.19
N ASP A 67 -13.69 2.19 -6.17
CA ASP A 67 -13.65 2.55 -7.60
C ASP A 67 -14.61 3.70 -7.91
N ARG A 68 -15.86 3.61 -7.44
CA ARG A 68 -16.86 4.67 -7.64
C ARG A 68 -16.45 5.99 -6.99
N THR A 69 -15.82 5.94 -5.81
CA THR A 69 -15.37 7.15 -5.10
C THR A 69 -14.19 7.78 -5.85
N ILE A 70 -13.25 6.98 -6.35
CA ILE A 70 -12.12 7.42 -7.18
C ILE A 70 -12.62 8.05 -8.49
N ASP A 71 -13.60 7.44 -9.15
CA ASP A 71 -14.21 7.98 -10.37
C ASP A 71 -14.91 9.32 -10.10
N GLN A 72 -15.67 9.43 -8.99
CA GLN A 72 -16.28 10.71 -8.59
C GLN A 72 -15.23 11.79 -8.33
N LEU A 73 -14.11 11.45 -7.67
CA LEU A 73 -12.98 12.37 -7.48
C LEU A 73 -12.40 12.84 -8.82
N ARG A 74 -12.20 11.91 -9.77
CA ARG A 74 -11.70 12.21 -11.13
C ARG A 74 -12.64 13.13 -11.89
N ASP A 75 -13.96 12.88 -11.83
CA ASP A 75 -14.98 13.69 -12.48
C ASP A 75 -15.00 15.11 -11.93
N ARG A 76 -14.89 15.27 -10.60
CA ARG A 76 -14.86 16.57 -9.94
C ARG A 76 -13.64 17.40 -10.35
N PHE A 77 -12.45 16.81 -10.37
CA PHE A 77 -11.25 17.50 -10.87
C PHE A 77 -11.34 17.82 -12.37
N THR A 78 -11.93 16.95 -13.17
CA THR A 78 -12.12 17.17 -14.61
C THR A 78 -13.10 18.31 -14.89
N ALA A 79 -14.09 18.52 -14.01
CA ALA A 79 -15.07 19.60 -14.10
C ALA A 79 -14.48 20.99 -13.77
N LEU A 80 -13.28 21.07 -13.18
CA LEU A 80 -12.62 22.36 -12.94
C LEU A 80 -12.21 23.02 -14.27
N PRO A 81 -12.36 24.36 -14.41
CA PRO A 81 -11.94 25.08 -15.60
C PRO A 81 -10.42 24.97 -15.84
N ALA A 82 -10.01 24.65 -17.07
CA ALA A 82 -8.60 24.49 -17.45
C ALA A 82 -7.91 25.80 -17.90
N ASP A 83 -8.72 26.84 -18.15
CA ASP A 83 -8.39 28.12 -18.78
C ASP A 83 -7.92 29.20 -17.78
N THR A 84 -8.16 29.00 -16.49
CA THR A 84 -7.81 29.94 -15.43
C THR A 84 -6.54 29.47 -14.73
N GLY A 85 -5.40 30.11 -15.00
CA GLY A 85 -4.05 29.60 -14.70
C GLY A 85 -3.84 28.85 -13.36
N ARG A 86 -4.32 29.39 -12.22
CA ARG A 86 -4.23 28.70 -10.92
C ARG A 86 -5.15 27.46 -10.80
N LEU A 87 -6.35 27.53 -11.35
CA LEU A 87 -7.32 26.43 -11.35
C LEU A 87 -6.91 25.33 -12.34
N GLY A 88 -6.32 25.68 -13.48
CA GLY A 88 -5.76 24.72 -14.42
C GLY A 88 -4.63 23.88 -13.80
N VAL A 89 -3.71 24.52 -13.08
CA VAL A 89 -2.65 23.82 -12.33
C VAL A 89 -3.23 22.94 -11.22
N ALA A 90 -4.21 23.43 -10.45
CA ALA A 90 -4.86 22.66 -9.39
C ALA A 90 -5.60 21.44 -9.95
N ARG A 91 -6.24 21.57 -11.13
CA ARG A 91 -6.88 20.46 -11.84
C ARG A 91 -5.86 19.40 -12.28
N GLU A 92 -4.77 19.82 -12.93
CA GLU A 92 -3.73 18.88 -13.38
C GLU A 92 -3.12 18.11 -12.21
N GLN A 93 -2.83 18.81 -11.10
CA GLN A 93 -2.31 18.20 -9.88
C GLN A 93 -3.31 17.23 -9.25
N GLY A 94 -4.56 17.65 -9.06
CA GLY A 94 -5.59 16.77 -8.50
C GLY A 94 -5.84 15.52 -9.34
N LEU A 95 -5.78 15.61 -10.67
CA LEU A 95 -5.89 14.44 -11.54
C LEU A 95 -4.69 13.49 -11.42
N LEU A 96 -3.47 14.01 -11.20
CA LEU A 96 -2.30 13.19 -10.91
C LEU A 96 -2.44 12.49 -9.56
N ASP A 97 -2.91 13.19 -8.53
CA ASP A 97 -3.12 12.62 -7.20
C ASP A 97 -4.19 11.52 -7.23
N VAL A 98 -5.31 11.74 -7.93
CA VAL A 98 -6.36 10.72 -8.11
C VAL A 98 -5.84 9.52 -8.90
N ARG A 99 -4.98 9.73 -9.89
CA ARG A 99 -4.34 8.63 -10.61
C ARG A 99 -3.42 7.82 -9.71
N GLN A 100 -2.61 8.48 -8.88
CA GLN A 100 -1.75 7.80 -7.92
C GLN A 100 -2.58 7.03 -6.88
N LEU A 101 -3.74 7.57 -6.47
CA LEU A 101 -4.68 6.89 -5.59
C LEU A 101 -5.25 5.61 -6.23
N ASP A 102 -5.71 5.69 -7.47
CA ASP A 102 -6.23 4.57 -8.27
C ASP A 102 -5.16 3.48 -8.47
N GLU A 103 -3.94 3.88 -8.85
CA GLU A 103 -2.79 2.97 -8.99
C GLU A 103 -2.46 2.28 -7.66
N SER A 104 -2.51 3.00 -6.53
CA SER A 104 -2.26 2.42 -5.20
C SER A 104 -3.34 1.41 -4.79
N HIS A 105 -4.61 1.69 -5.08
CA HIS A 105 -5.73 0.81 -4.78
C HIS A 105 -5.63 -0.47 -5.61
N ARG A 106 -5.45 -0.35 -6.93
CA ARG A 106 -5.26 -1.49 -7.82
C ARG A 106 -4.05 -2.33 -7.46
N ALA A 107 -2.95 -1.70 -7.03
CA ALA A 107 -1.77 -2.43 -6.57
C ALA A 107 -2.11 -3.32 -5.36
N ARG A 108 -2.82 -2.79 -4.36
CA ARG A 108 -3.28 -3.57 -3.18
C ARG A 108 -4.21 -4.72 -3.60
N VAL A 109 -5.23 -4.44 -4.41
CA VAL A 109 -6.16 -5.46 -4.90
C VAL A 109 -5.41 -6.54 -5.70
N SER A 110 -4.48 -6.16 -6.58
CA SER A 110 -3.70 -7.12 -7.38
C SER A 110 -2.75 -7.97 -6.53
N LEU A 111 -2.28 -7.46 -5.40
CA LEU A 111 -1.39 -8.18 -4.50
C LEU A 111 -2.11 -9.36 -3.84
N VAL A 112 -3.40 -9.21 -3.57
CA VAL A 112 -4.22 -10.20 -2.86
C VAL A 112 -5.01 -11.08 -3.82
N THR A 113 -5.59 -10.49 -4.86
CA THR A 113 -6.44 -11.18 -5.85
C THR A 113 -5.64 -11.72 -7.04
N GLY A 114 -4.37 -11.32 -7.16
CA GLY A 114 -3.48 -11.74 -8.24
C GLY A 114 -3.21 -13.24 -8.23
N ASP A 115 -2.86 -13.75 -9.40
CA ASP A 115 -2.61 -15.17 -9.62
C ASP A 115 -1.38 -15.64 -8.82
N ASN A 116 -1.62 -16.07 -7.58
CA ASN A 116 -0.58 -16.38 -6.59
C ASN A 116 0.19 -17.68 -6.89
N THR A 117 -0.03 -18.24 -8.08
CA THR A 117 0.53 -19.49 -8.59
C THR A 117 2.07 -19.52 -8.51
N PHE A 118 2.75 -18.42 -8.85
CA PHE A 118 4.22 -18.34 -8.75
C PHE A 118 4.73 -18.48 -7.31
N ASN A 119 4.12 -17.76 -6.39
CA ASN A 119 4.51 -17.80 -4.99
C ASN A 119 4.16 -19.14 -4.32
N ILE A 120 3.01 -19.73 -4.66
CA ILE A 120 2.61 -21.07 -4.22
C ILE A 120 3.64 -22.11 -4.72
N ALA A 121 4.09 -21.99 -5.97
CA ALA A 121 5.13 -22.86 -6.51
C ALA A 121 6.48 -22.68 -5.79
N LEU A 122 6.86 -21.44 -5.47
CA LEU A 122 8.08 -21.14 -4.70
C LEU A 122 8.01 -21.76 -3.29
N LEU A 123 6.88 -21.63 -2.60
CA LEU A 123 6.65 -22.29 -1.30
C LEU A 123 6.75 -23.80 -1.41
N GLY A 124 6.08 -24.39 -2.41
CA GLY A 124 6.15 -25.83 -2.67
C GLY A 124 7.58 -26.32 -2.94
N ALA A 125 8.34 -25.60 -3.76
CA ALA A 125 9.74 -25.88 -4.04
C ALA A 125 10.61 -25.78 -2.77
N THR A 126 10.32 -24.81 -1.90
CA THR A 126 11.09 -24.61 -0.66
C THR A 126 10.80 -25.70 0.36
N ILE A 127 9.53 -26.10 0.54
CA ILE A 127 9.14 -27.24 1.39
C ILE A 127 9.80 -28.53 0.87
N PHE A 128 9.76 -28.74 -0.45
CA PHE A 128 10.40 -29.89 -1.08
C PHE A 128 11.92 -29.89 -0.86
N GLY A 129 12.57 -28.74 -1.06
CA GLY A 129 14.01 -28.57 -0.82
C GLY A 129 14.39 -28.83 0.64
N ALA A 130 13.60 -28.36 1.60
CA ALA A 130 13.78 -28.64 3.03
C ALA A 130 13.70 -30.14 3.33
N GLY A 131 12.70 -30.83 2.78
CA GLY A 131 12.59 -32.29 2.90
C GLY A 131 13.79 -33.03 2.33
N LEU A 132 14.31 -32.59 1.18
CA LEU A 132 15.44 -33.22 0.50
C LEU A 132 16.75 -33.05 1.29
N VAL A 133 16.96 -31.89 1.92
CA VAL A 133 18.10 -31.64 2.82
C VAL A 133 18.05 -32.51 4.08
N ILE A 134 16.86 -32.79 4.61
CA ILE A 134 16.67 -33.69 5.76
C ILE A 134 16.86 -35.16 5.34
N ALA A 135 16.41 -35.54 4.14
CA ALA A 135 16.46 -36.92 3.65
C ALA A 135 17.87 -37.33 3.18
N PHE A 136 18.63 -36.42 2.56
CA PHE A 136 19.94 -36.70 1.98
C PHE A 136 20.92 -37.41 2.95
N PRO A 137 21.05 -37.00 4.22
CA PRO A 137 22.00 -37.61 5.15
C PRO A 137 21.56 -38.97 5.69
N LEU A 138 20.25 -39.22 5.74
CA LEU A 138 19.67 -40.54 6.04
C LEU A 138 20.02 -41.56 4.95
N VAL A 139 20.02 -41.13 3.68
CA VAL A 139 20.39 -41.97 2.52
C VAL A 139 21.91 -42.12 2.38
N ALA A 140 22.68 -41.08 2.73
CA ALA A 140 24.14 -41.07 2.60
C ALA A 140 24.88 -41.93 3.65
N GLY A 141 24.18 -42.54 4.61
CA GLY A 141 24.79 -43.45 5.59
C GLY A 141 25.71 -42.76 6.62
N LEU A 142 25.56 -41.45 6.81
CA LEU A 142 26.31 -40.70 7.81
C LEU A 142 25.83 -41.10 9.21
N GLY A 143 26.65 -41.89 9.93
CA GLY A 143 26.37 -42.24 11.33
C GLY A 143 26.14 -40.99 12.21
N PRO A 144 25.41 -41.10 13.33
CA PRO A 144 24.92 -39.98 14.14
C PRO A 144 26.06 -39.29 14.91
N ARG A 145 26.98 -38.64 14.19
CA ARG A 145 27.98 -37.74 14.76
C ARG A 145 27.31 -36.39 15.03
N PRO A 146 27.49 -35.80 16.23
CA PRO A 146 26.80 -34.57 16.61
C PRO A 146 27.12 -33.39 15.68
N ALA A 147 28.32 -33.35 15.09
CA ALA A 147 28.70 -32.34 14.11
C ALA A 147 27.88 -32.40 12.82
N ASN A 148 27.56 -33.60 12.32
CA ASN A 148 26.74 -33.77 11.12
C ASN A 148 25.29 -33.35 11.38
N VAL A 149 24.76 -33.69 12.55
CA VAL A 149 23.41 -33.28 12.98
C VAL A 149 23.33 -31.75 13.13
N ALA A 150 24.36 -31.10 13.65
CA ALA A 150 24.41 -29.64 13.78
C ALA A 150 24.38 -28.92 12.42
N VAL A 151 25.13 -29.41 11.43
CA VAL A 151 25.13 -28.84 10.07
C VAL A 151 23.78 -29.03 9.39
N MET A 152 23.14 -30.20 9.53
CA MET A 152 21.80 -30.44 9.01
C MET A 152 20.74 -29.54 9.65
N ALA A 153 20.82 -29.37 10.98
CA ALA A 153 19.90 -28.50 11.71
C ALA A 153 20.04 -27.04 11.26
N LEU A 154 21.27 -26.57 11.02
CA LEU A 154 21.51 -25.22 10.53
C LEU A 154 20.97 -25.01 9.10
N LEU A 155 21.14 -26.00 8.21
CA LEU A 155 20.59 -25.94 6.85
C LEU A 155 19.06 -26.00 6.85
N ALA A 156 18.46 -26.88 7.65
CA ALA A 156 17.01 -26.97 7.80
C ALA A 156 16.42 -25.68 8.40
N PHE A 157 17.10 -25.08 9.38
CA PHE A 157 16.71 -23.80 9.94
C PHE A 157 16.78 -22.68 8.90
N THR A 158 17.85 -22.63 8.10
CA THR A 158 18.02 -21.62 7.04
C THR A 158 16.93 -21.75 5.98
N LEU A 159 16.62 -22.97 5.54
CA LEU A 159 15.52 -23.24 4.60
C LEU A 159 14.16 -22.91 5.21
N GLY A 160 13.91 -23.31 6.45
CA GLY A 160 12.68 -22.99 7.18
C GLY A 160 12.49 -21.48 7.36
N ALA A 161 13.56 -20.74 7.66
CA ALA A 161 13.54 -19.28 7.72
C ALA A 161 13.23 -18.66 6.35
N MET A 162 13.76 -19.22 5.27
CA MET A 162 13.48 -18.76 3.90
C MET A 162 12.01 -19.03 3.50
N VAL A 163 11.46 -20.21 3.82
CA VAL A 163 10.02 -20.51 3.66
C VAL A 163 9.20 -19.49 4.44
N PHE A 164 9.53 -19.29 5.72
CA PHE A 164 8.80 -18.40 6.61
C PHE A 164 8.77 -16.96 6.06
N LEU A 165 9.91 -16.45 5.62
CA LEU A 165 10.01 -15.15 4.93
C LEU A 165 9.13 -15.13 3.67
N SER A 166 9.15 -16.17 2.84
CA SER A 166 8.28 -16.24 1.66
C SER A 166 6.79 -16.23 2.00
N ILE A 167 6.36 -16.89 3.09
CA ILE A 167 4.97 -16.81 3.58
C ILE A 167 4.62 -15.39 4.00
N GLN A 168 5.52 -14.70 4.71
CA GLN A 168 5.28 -13.31 5.12
C GLN A 168 5.13 -12.36 3.92
N LEU A 169 5.83 -12.61 2.80
CA LEU A 169 5.62 -11.85 1.57
C LEU A 169 4.29 -12.17 0.87
N LEU A 170 3.73 -13.37 1.14
CA LEU A 170 2.51 -13.83 0.50
C LEU A 170 1.24 -13.28 1.13
N TYR A 171 1.29 -13.02 2.44
CA TYR A 171 0.20 -12.44 3.22
C TYR A 171 0.65 -11.11 3.84
N PRO A 172 0.90 -10.06 3.03
CA PRO A 172 1.43 -8.79 3.52
C PRO A 172 0.43 -7.99 4.37
N LEU A 173 -0.84 -8.40 4.40
CA LEU A 173 -1.90 -7.78 5.20
C LEU A 173 -2.23 -8.61 6.45
N GLU A 174 -1.64 -9.79 6.62
CA GLU A 174 -1.88 -10.66 7.77
C GLU A 174 -0.56 -11.07 8.46
N GLY A 175 -0.55 -11.07 9.80
CA GLY A 175 0.59 -11.49 10.59
C GLY A 175 1.41 -10.34 11.21
N PRO A 176 2.55 -10.65 11.86
CA PRO A 176 3.27 -9.69 12.72
C PRO A 176 3.93 -8.53 11.96
N PHE A 177 3.96 -8.58 10.63
CA PHE A 177 4.51 -7.53 9.76
C PHE A 177 3.44 -7.00 8.77
N ALA A 178 2.16 -7.15 9.10
CA ALA A 178 1.07 -6.68 8.28
C ALA A 178 1.14 -5.15 8.08
N ALA A 179 0.81 -4.69 6.87
CA ALA A 179 0.57 -3.27 6.64
C ALA A 179 -0.74 -2.87 7.32
N ASP A 180 -0.68 -1.97 8.30
CA ASP A 180 -1.85 -1.48 9.04
C ASP A 180 -2.47 -0.25 8.35
N PRO A 181 -3.81 -0.07 8.35
CA PRO A 181 -4.49 1.17 7.96
C PRO A 181 -4.06 2.47 8.66
N GLU A 182 -3.12 2.47 9.62
CA GLU A 182 -2.71 3.64 10.41
C GLU A 182 -2.54 4.94 9.60
N ALA A 183 -1.93 4.88 8.41
CA ALA A 183 -1.77 6.07 7.56
C ALA A 183 -3.09 6.72 7.11
N PHE A 184 -4.16 5.93 6.95
CA PHE A 184 -5.50 6.43 6.63
C PHE A 184 -6.23 6.94 7.88
N LEU A 185 -5.97 6.35 9.04
CA LEU A 185 -6.48 6.84 10.33
C LEU A 185 -5.90 8.23 10.65
N ASP A 186 -4.59 8.40 10.48
CA ASP A 186 -3.91 9.69 10.66
C ASP A 186 -4.48 10.75 9.71
N ALA A 187 -4.76 10.38 8.45
CA ALA A 187 -5.37 11.27 7.48
C ALA A 187 -6.80 11.69 7.87
N LEU A 188 -7.58 10.77 8.43
CA LEU A 188 -8.94 11.07 8.93
C LEU A 188 -8.89 11.99 10.15
N GLU A 189 -7.91 11.82 11.05
CA GLU A 189 -7.72 12.69 12.21
C GLU A 189 -7.31 14.12 11.80
N LEU A 190 -6.46 14.25 10.78
CA LEU A 190 -6.02 15.53 10.24
C LEU A 190 -7.13 16.31 9.51
N MET A 191 -8.22 15.66 9.09
CA MET A 191 -9.36 16.27 8.41
C MET A 191 -10.59 16.38 9.34
N PRO A 192 -10.67 17.38 10.24
CA PRO A 192 -11.85 17.67 11.06
C PRO A 192 -13.12 17.81 10.19
N ARG A 193 -14.27 17.34 10.70
CA ARG A 193 -15.56 17.52 10.01
C ARG A 193 -15.83 19.02 9.82
N PRO A 194 -16.21 19.47 8.61
CA PRO A 194 -16.74 20.81 8.45
C PRO A 194 -18.05 20.90 9.26
N THR A 195 -18.09 21.84 10.21
CA THR A 195 -19.31 22.20 10.97
C THR A 195 -20.20 23.11 10.15
#